data_AF-A0A951HRN7-F1
#
_entry.id   AF-A0A951HRN7-F1
#
_cell.length_a   1.000
_cell.length_b   1.000
_cell.length_c   1.000
_cell.angle_alpha   90.00
_cell.angle_beta   90.00
_cell.angle_gamma   90.00
#
_symmetry.space_group_name_H-M   'P 1'
#
loop_
_entity.id
_entity.type
_entity.pdbx_description
1 polymer ?
#
loop_
_entity_poly.entity_id
_entity_poly.type
_entity_poly.pdbx_seq_one_letter_code
_entity_poly.pdbx_strand_id
1 'polypeptide(L)'
;MIGALGATLAACAGGMGGGFDPVGYQNAVQLKYETMSLLDNTSAPYRAHQAAANSLLAKYATAAEGRGSSDAIAQQWAAIRDPRGPSTAGTIEQWKKAPLRPGQRAEKKRLIAAHFDHLVCLEKARGGGAAECAEAGVSADATPAPAPTAAAAPAGRPPARGRAAPKPPAGDEPEMEAEPQKE
;
A
#
# COMPACT_ATOMS: atom_id res chain seq x y z
N MET A 1 61.14 -31.94 7.59
CA MET A 1 60.97 -30.77 6.71
C MET A 1 59.46 -30.50 6.68
N ILE A 2 58.97 -29.52 7.46
CA ILE A 2 58.53 -28.19 6.97
C ILE A 2 57.69 -28.37 5.69
N GLY A 3 56.38 -28.23 5.65
CA GLY A 3 55.50 -27.34 6.40
C GLY A 3 54.85 -26.38 5.39
N ALA A 4 53.52 -26.44 5.25
CA ALA A 4 52.64 -25.39 4.70
C ALA A 4 51.18 -25.90 4.81
N LEU A 5 50.59 -25.85 6.01
CA LEU A 5 49.55 -24.85 6.33
C LEU A 5 49.43 -23.70 5.31
N GLY A 6 48.24 -23.62 4.70
CA GLY A 6 47.74 -22.47 3.95
C GLY A 6 46.24 -22.28 4.24
N ALA A 7 45.95 -21.72 5.41
CA ALA A 7 44.66 -21.09 5.75
C ALA A 7 44.44 -19.88 4.80
N THR A 8 43.25 -19.34 4.54
CA THR A 8 42.14 -18.99 5.42
C THR A 8 40.92 -18.66 4.55
N LEU A 9 39.74 -19.01 5.07
CA LEU A 9 38.43 -18.52 4.68
C LEU A 9 38.41 -16.98 4.68
N ALA A 10 38.27 -16.35 3.52
CA ALA A 10 37.94 -14.93 3.39
C ALA A 10 36.51 -14.80 2.84
N ALA A 11 35.52 -15.13 3.67
CA ALA A 11 34.11 -14.90 3.38
C ALA A 11 33.38 -14.37 4.64
N CYS A 12 33.95 -13.35 5.28
CA CYS A 12 33.23 -12.54 6.26
C CYS A 12 33.41 -11.07 5.90
N ALA A 13 32.79 -10.65 4.80
CA ALA A 13 32.55 -9.25 4.49
C ALA A 13 31.10 -9.06 4.03
N GLY A 14 30.16 -9.68 4.75
CA GLY A 14 28.75 -9.30 4.69
C GLY A 14 28.57 -8.07 5.57
N GLY A 15 28.59 -6.90 4.93
CA GLY A 15 28.52 -5.60 5.59
C GLY A 15 27.38 -5.52 6.60
N MET A 16 27.75 -5.32 7.85
CA MET A 16 26.89 -5.02 9.00
C MET A 16 26.32 -3.61 8.81
N GLY A 17 25.30 -3.51 7.96
CA GLY A 17 24.82 -2.25 7.39
C GLY A 17 23.43 -1.86 7.88
N GLY A 18 23.28 -1.70 9.19
CA GLY A 18 22.15 -1.01 9.82
C GLY A 18 21.31 -1.92 10.69
N GLY A 19 21.65 -2.06 11.97
CA GLY A 19 20.96 -2.97 12.90
C GLY A 19 19.46 -2.69 13.11
N PHE A 20 18.88 -3.46 14.03
CA PHE A 20 17.47 -3.41 14.43
C PHE A 20 16.93 -1.97 14.60
N ASP A 21 15.82 -1.66 13.94
CA ASP A 21 15.07 -0.43 14.16
C ASP A 21 13.85 -0.71 15.04
N PRO A 22 13.92 -0.39 16.35
CA PRO A 22 12.80 -0.64 17.26
C PRO A 22 11.57 0.18 16.94
N VAL A 23 11.72 1.36 16.33
CA VAL A 23 10.60 2.24 15.97
C VAL A 23 9.88 1.69 14.74
N GLY A 24 10.64 1.37 13.69
CA GLY A 24 10.12 0.72 12.47
C GLY A 24 9.39 -0.58 12.78
N TYR A 25 10.01 -1.44 13.61
CA TYR A 25 9.40 -2.69 14.07
C TYR A 25 8.09 -2.48 14.84
N GLN A 26 8.09 -1.60 15.86
CA GLN A 26 6.88 -1.34 16.65
C GLN A 26 5.75 -0.77 15.80
N ASN A 27 6.07 0.15 14.88
CA ASN A 27 5.10 0.69 13.93
C ASN A 27 4.50 -0.41 13.04
N ALA A 28 5.34 -1.29 12.49
CA ALA A 28 4.87 -2.39 11.64
C ALA A 28 3.95 -3.37 12.39
N VAL A 29 4.32 -3.74 13.62
CA VAL A 29 3.51 -4.63 14.48
C VAL A 29 2.18 -3.97 14.84
N GLN A 30 2.20 -2.73 15.33
CA GLN A 30 0.99 -2.00 15.72
C GLN A 30 0.04 -1.84 14.54
N LEU A 31 0.57 -1.43 13.38
CA LEU A 31 -0.22 -1.28 12.17
C LEU A 31 -0.78 -2.60 11.68
N LYS A 32 -0.06 -3.72 11.81
CA LYS A 32 -0.62 -5.05 11.50
C LYS A 32 -1.90 -5.30 12.31
N TYR A 33 -1.85 -5.12 13.63
CA TYR A 33 -3.00 -5.35 14.50
C TYR A 33 -4.19 -4.45 14.17
N GLU A 34 -3.95 -3.15 14.01
CA GLU A 34 -5.00 -2.20 13.66
C GLU A 34 -5.63 -2.52 12.30
N THR A 35 -4.81 -2.97 11.35
CA THR A 35 -5.29 -3.41 10.03
C THR A 35 -6.16 -4.64 10.13
N MET A 36 -5.73 -5.67 10.86
CA MET A 36 -6.52 -6.89 11.04
C MET A 36 -7.87 -6.59 11.71
N SER A 37 -7.86 -5.73 12.73
CA SER A 37 -9.05 -5.27 13.42
C SER A 37 -10.01 -4.52 12.49
N LEU A 38 -9.50 -3.60 11.66
CA LEU A 38 -10.32 -2.92 10.67
C LEU A 38 -10.92 -3.90 9.65
N LEU A 39 -10.11 -4.86 9.18
CA LEU A 39 -10.55 -5.85 8.19
C LEU A 39 -11.67 -6.75 8.72
N ASP A 40 -11.72 -7.03 10.03
CA ASP A 40 -12.83 -7.77 10.65
C ASP A 40 -14.18 -7.07 10.52
N ASN A 41 -14.18 -5.75 10.37
CA ASN A 41 -15.39 -4.93 10.23
C ASN A 41 -15.85 -4.75 8.77
N THR A 42 -15.13 -5.30 7.79
CA THR A 42 -15.42 -5.07 6.36
C THR A 42 -16.70 -5.72 5.85
N SER A 43 -17.40 -6.54 6.65
CA SER A 43 -18.76 -6.99 6.36
C SER A 43 -19.82 -5.91 6.56
N ALA A 44 -19.51 -4.84 7.29
CA ALA A 44 -20.36 -3.67 7.42
C ALA A 44 -20.10 -2.67 6.27
N PRO A 45 -21.05 -1.76 5.96
CA PRO A 45 -20.82 -0.69 5.00
C PRO A 45 -19.65 0.21 5.41
N TYR A 46 -18.81 0.61 4.45
CA TYR A 46 -17.64 1.46 4.68
C TYR A 46 -17.95 2.73 5.50
N ARG A 47 -19.11 3.36 5.25
CA ARG A 47 -19.53 4.59 5.93
C ARG A 47 -19.54 4.46 7.46
N ALA A 48 -19.83 3.27 8.00
CA ALA A 48 -19.83 3.04 9.45
C ALA A 48 -18.43 3.07 10.08
N HIS A 49 -17.38 2.86 9.28
CA HIS A 49 -15.99 2.74 9.73
C HIS A 49 -15.03 3.68 8.98
N GLN A 50 -15.57 4.65 8.23
CA GLN A 50 -14.79 5.55 7.39
C GLN A 50 -13.72 6.32 8.18
N ALA A 51 -14.05 6.78 9.39
CA ALA A 51 -13.10 7.49 10.25
C ALA A 51 -11.91 6.60 10.65
N ALA A 52 -12.18 5.34 11.02
CA ALA A 52 -11.14 4.38 11.36
C ALA A 52 -10.26 4.03 10.15
N ALA A 53 -10.87 3.84 8.97
CA ALA A 53 -10.13 3.58 7.73
C ALA A 53 -9.23 4.77 7.34
N ASN A 54 -9.74 6.00 7.42
CA ASN A 54 -8.96 7.20 7.12
C ASN A 54 -7.82 7.40 8.12
N SER A 55 -8.07 7.17 9.42
CA SER A 55 -7.04 7.23 10.46
C SER A 55 -5.92 6.21 10.19
N LEU A 56 -6.27 4.98 9.84
CA LEU A 56 -5.29 3.94 9.50
C LEU A 56 -4.44 4.33 8.28
N LEU A 57 -5.07 4.84 7.22
CA LEU A 57 -4.37 5.30 6.02
C LEU A 57 -3.40 6.46 6.32
N ALA A 58 -3.78 7.39 7.20
CA ALA A 58 -2.90 8.46 7.66
C ALA A 58 -1.69 7.92 8.42
N LYS A 59 -1.89 6.94 9.32
CA LYS A 59 -0.77 6.29 10.04
C LYS A 59 0.20 5.60 9.08
N TYR A 60 -0.27 5.00 7.98
CA TYR A 60 0.62 4.46 6.96
C TYR A 60 1.42 5.53 6.21
N ALA A 61 0.85 6.71 6.00
CA ALA A 61 1.59 7.82 5.41
C ALA A 61 2.75 8.22 6.32
N THR A 62 2.47 8.46 7.60
CA THR A 62 3.47 8.82 8.62
C THR A 62 4.52 7.72 8.83
N ALA A 63 4.11 6.45 8.96
CA ALA A 63 5.06 5.35 9.17
C ALA A 63 6.03 5.18 8.00
N ALA A 64 5.58 5.44 6.77
CA ALA A 64 6.45 5.38 5.59
C ALA A 64 7.38 6.59 5.45
N GLU A 65 7.09 7.73 6.08
CA GLU A 65 8.00 8.89 6.13
C GLU A 65 9.16 8.64 7.10
N GLY A 66 8.91 7.94 8.20
CA GLY A 66 9.92 7.54 9.17
C GLY A 66 10.74 6.29 8.79
N ARG A 67 10.58 5.78 7.56
CA ARG A 67 11.22 4.53 7.15
C ARG A 67 12.73 4.65 7.08
N GLY A 68 13.40 3.58 7.51
CA GLY A 68 14.82 3.39 7.27
C GLY A 68 15.22 3.42 5.80
N SER A 69 16.49 3.74 5.53
CA SER A 69 17.06 3.86 4.18
C SER A 69 17.22 2.53 3.40
N SER A 70 16.56 1.44 3.81
CA SER A 70 16.63 0.17 3.08
C SER A 70 15.57 0.11 1.99
N ASP A 71 16.00 -0.10 0.75
CA ASP A 71 15.12 -0.25 -0.41
C ASP A 71 14.08 -1.36 -0.22
N ALA A 72 14.42 -2.46 0.45
CA ALA A 72 13.50 -3.57 0.71
C ALA A 72 12.35 -3.16 1.65
N ILE A 73 12.66 -2.43 2.73
CA ILE A 73 11.66 -1.89 3.65
C ILE A 73 10.75 -0.89 2.92
N ALA A 74 11.35 0.00 2.12
CA ALA A 74 10.61 0.97 1.34
C ALA A 74 9.66 0.31 0.30
N GLN A 75 10.13 -0.73 -0.38
CA GLN A 75 9.32 -1.52 -1.31
C GLN A 75 8.16 -2.22 -0.59
N GLN A 76 8.42 -2.81 0.58
CA GLN A 76 7.37 -3.49 1.34
C GLN A 76 6.29 -2.52 1.84
N TRP A 77 6.68 -1.33 2.32
CA TRP A 77 5.73 -0.26 2.64
C TRP A 77 4.91 0.18 1.43
N ALA A 78 5.53 0.26 0.24
CA ALA A 78 4.82 0.58 -0.99
C ALA A 78 3.80 -0.52 -1.35
N ALA A 79 4.15 -1.80 -1.20
CA ALA A 79 3.25 -2.91 -1.46
C ALA A 79 2.01 -2.90 -0.54
N ILE A 80 2.19 -2.60 0.76
CA ILE A 80 1.08 -2.47 1.73
C ILE A 80 0.13 -1.31 1.37
N ARG A 81 0.66 -0.26 0.73
CA ARG A 81 -0.06 0.97 0.38
C ARG A 81 -0.55 1.02 -1.06
N ASP A 82 -0.25 0.05 -1.90
CA ASP A 82 -0.60 0.09 -3.33
C ASP A 82 -2.13 -0.01 -3.54
N PRO A 83 -2.82 1.02 -4.03
CA PRO A 83 -4.27 0.97 -4.22
C PRO A 83 -4.74 -0.03 -5.28
N ARG A 84 -3.84 -0.60 -6.10
CA ARG A 84 -4.19 -1.45 -7.24
C ARG A 84 -4.06 -2.96 -6.98
N GLY A 85 -3.61 -3.37 -5.79
CA GLY A 85 -3.33 -4.76 -5.46
C GLY A 85 -4.14 -5.35 -4.30
N PRO A 86 -3.78 -6.55 -3.81
CA PRO A 86 -4.33 -7.15 -2.60
C PRO A 86 -3.83 -6.51 -1.30
N SER A 87 -3.44 -5.25 -1.36
CA SER A 87 -2.91 -4.47 -0.24
C SER A 87 -4.00 -3.95 0.69
N THR A 88 -3.63 -3.27 1.77
CA THR A 88 -4.60 -2.58 2.62
C THR A 88 -5.32 -1.47 1.85
N ALA A 89 -4.60 -0.64 1.09
CA ALA A 89 -5.19 0.47 0.34
C ALA A 89 -6.18 -0.05 -0.72
N GLY A 90 -5.79 -1.07 -1.49
CA GLY A 90 -6.67 -1.67 -2.50
C GLY A 90 -7.90 -2.35 -1.88
N THR A 91 -7.75 -2.95 -0.70
CA THR A 91 -8.86 -3.54 0.05
C THR A 91 -9.83 -2.47 0.53
N ILE A 92 -9.34 -1.32 1.00
CA ILE A 92 -10.19 -0.19 1.38
C ILE A 92 -10.92 0.38 0.16
N GLU A 93 -10.27 0.51 -1.00
CA GLU A 93 -10.92 0.95 -2.24
C GLU A 93 -12.00 -0.03 -2.72
N GLN A 94 -11.80 -1.33 -2.53
CA GLN A 94 -12.84 -2.33 -2.79
C GLN A 94 -14.00 -2.18 -1.80
N TRP A 95 -13.70 -2.02 -0.51
CA TRP A 95 -14.69 -1.91 0.55
C TRP A 95 -15.57 -0.65 0.44
N LYS A 96 -15.01 0.46 -0.05
CA LYS A 96 -15.76 1.69 -0.36
C LYS A 96 -16.92 1.44 -1.34
N LYS A 97 -16.82 0.43 -2.21
CA LYS A 97 -17.83 0.08 -3.21
C LYS A 97 -18.91 -0.83 -2.63
N ALA A 98 -18.51 -1.81 -1.81
CA ALA A 98 -19.43 -2.74 -1.15
C ALA A 98 -18.74 -3.46 0.02
N PRO A 99 -19.50 -3.93 1.03
CA PRO A 99 -18.97 -4.83 2.05
C PRO A 99 -18.31 -6.09 1.47
N LEU A 100 -17.26 -6.56 2.13
CA LEU A 100 -16.53 -7.77 1.71
C LEU A 100 -17.26 -9.03 2.17
N ARG A 101 -17.35 -10.00 1.26
CA ARG A 101 -17.85 -11.35 1.57
C ARG A 101 -16.86 -12.08 2.48
N PRO A 102 -17.30 -13.09 3.26
CA PRO A 102 -16.43 -13.82 4.18
C PRO A 102 -15.15 -14.36 3.54
N GLY A 103 -15.24 -14.99 2.36
CA GLY A 103 -14.06 -15.52 1.64
C GLY A 103 -13.11 -14.42 1.17
N GLN A 104 -13.63 -13.27 0.71
CA GLN A 104 -12.81 -12.13 0.32
C GLN A 104 -12.08 -11.55 1.52
N ARG A 105 -12.78 -11.35 2.64
CA ARG A 105 -12.19 -10.84 3.88
C ARG A 105 -11.09 -11.76 4.38
N ALA A 106 -11.34 -13.08 4.44
CA ALA A 106 -10.35 -14.06 4.87
C ALA A 106 -9.08 -14.01 4.01
N GLU A 107 -9.24 -13.98 2.68
CA GLU A 107 -8.11 -13.94 1.76
C GLU A 107 -7.33 -12.62 1.86
N LYS A 108 -8.02 -11.48 1.94
CA LYS A 108 -7.36 -10.17 2.13
C LYS A 108 -6.59 -10.13 3.45
N LYS A 109 -7.17 -10.62 4.55
CA LYS A 109 -6.48 -10.70 5.84
C LYS A 109 -5.20 -11.53 5.73
N ARG A 110 -5.25 -12.69 5.07
CA ARG A 110 -4.09 -13.57 4.87
C ARG A 110 -2.98 -12.86 4.08
N LEU A 111 -3.30 -12.27 2.92
CA LEU A 111 -2.33 -11.59 2.06
C LEU A 111 -1.71 -10.37 2.76
N ILE A 112 -2.54 -9.54 3.39
CA ILE A 112 -2.07 -8.34 4.09
C ILE A 112 -1.23 -8.72 5.32
N ALA A 113 -1.62 -9.76 6.08
CA ALA A 113 -0.84 -10.24 7.20
C ALA A 113 0.55 -10.71 6.77
N ALA A 114 0.66 -11.45 5.66
CA ALA A 114 1.94 -11.87 5.10
C ALA A 114 2.82 -10.66 4.71
N HIS A 115 2.23 -9.60 4.16
CA HIS A 115 2.99 -8.37 3.89
C HIS A 115 3.54 -7.73 5.17
N PHE A 116 2.76 -7.67 6.25
CA PHE A 116 3.26 -7.16 7.52
C PHE A 116 4.29 -8.08 8.17
N ASP A 117 4.13 -9.40 8.09
CA ASP A 117 5.10 -10.34 8.64
C ASP A 117 6.45 -10.22 7.95
N HIS A 118 6.45 -10.06 6.63
CA HIS A 118 7.66 -9.77 5.88
C HIS A 118 8.28 -8.42 6.29
N LEU A 119 7.47 -7.36 6.41
CA LEU A 119 7.96 -6.06 6.86
C LEU A 119 8.58 -6.13 8.27
N VAL A 120 7.91 -6.80 9.20
CA VAL A 120 8.39 -7.00 10.58
C VAL A 120 9.72 -7.76 10.61
N CYS A 121 9.87 -8.77 9.74
CA CYS A 121 11.13 -9.48 9.57
C CYS A 121 12.23 -8.53 9.06
N LEU A 122 11.95 -7.74 8.02
CA LEU A 122 12.92 -6.79 7.45
C LEU A 122 13.37 -5.73 8.47
N GLU A 123 12.46 -5.21 9.31
CA GLU A 123 12.81 -4.24 10.36
C GLU A 123 13.67 -4.87 11.47
N LYS A 124 13.49 -6.16 11.75
CA LYS A 124 14.35 -6.95 12.65
C LYS A 124 15.73 -7.22 12.06
N ALA A 125 15.76 -7.66 10.81
CA ALA A 125 16.94 -8.14 10.09
C ALA A 125 17.69 -7.04 9.34
N ARG A 126 17.31 -5.77 9.58
CA ARG A 126 17.92 -4.60 8.97
C ARG A 126 19.45 -4.77 9.06
N GLY A 127 20.12 -4.63 7.92
CA GLY A 127 21.58 -4.69 7.83
C GLY A 127 22.24 -6.05 7.57
N GLY A 128 21.49 -7.10 7.20
CA GLY A 128 22.15 -8.32 6.66
C GLY A 128 21.29 -9.56 6.44
N GLY A 129 20.09 -9.65 7.02
CA GLY A 129 19.28 -10.89 7.01
C GLY A 129 18.07 -10.89 6.08
N ALA A 130 18.01 -10.00 5.08
CA ALA A 130 16.86 -9.92 4.17
C ALA A 130 16.60 -11.24 3.40
N ALA A 131 17.66 -12.02 3.13
CA ALA A 131 17.55 -13.35 2.53
C ALA A 131 16.84 -14.36 3.45
N GLU A 132 16.92 -14.19 4.77
CA GLU A 132 16.24 -15.04 5.76
C GLU A 132 14.75 -14.71 5.87
N CYS A 133 14.35 -13.50 5.48
CA CYS A 133 12.96 -13.06 5.47
C CYS A 133 12.14 -13.56 4.27
N ALA A 134 12.78 -14.17 3.27
CA ALA A 134 12.12 -14.68 2.05
C ALA A 134 11.07 -15.76 2.34
N GLU A 135 11.27 -16.58 3.37
CA GLU A 135 10.35 -17.64 3.79
C GLU A 135 9.09 -17.07 4.49
N ALA A 136 9.19 -15.90 5.14
CA ALA A 136 8.06 -15.25 5.80
C ALA A 136 7.10 -14.55 4.81
N GLY A 137 7.57 -14.29 3.58
CA GLY A 137 6.81 -13.64 2.50
C GLY A 137 6.14 -14.60 1.51
N VAL A 138 6.37 -15.90 1.61
CA VAL A 138 5.99 -16.86 0.56
C VAL A 138 4.85 -17.79 0.99
N SER A 139 3.69 -17.51 0.43
CA SER A 139 3.05 -18.51 -0.43
C SER A 139 2.90 -17.89 -1.82
N ALA A 140 3.77 -18.37 -2.71
CA ALA A 140 4.05 -17.87 -4.05
C ALA A 140 2.93 -18.21 -5.05
N ASP A 141 1.77 -17.58 -4.91
CA ASP A 141 0.79 -17.48 -6.01
C ASP A 141 0.23 -16.05 -6.18
N ALA A 142 0.75 -15.09 -5.41
CA ALA A 142 0.46 -13.67 -5.58
C ALA A 142 1.72 -12.93 -6.04
N THR A 143 2.26 -13.31 -7.19
CA THR A 143 3.17 -12.40 -7.91
C THR A 143 2.33 -11.18 -8.28
N PRO A 144 2.59 -9.97 -7.72
CA PRO A 144 2.00 -8.77 -8.31
C PRO A 144 2.49 -8.74 -9.76
N ALA A 145 1.55 -8.68 -10.71
CA ALA A 145 1.86 -8.48 -12.11
C ALA A 145 2.89 -7.33 -12.20
N PRO A 146 3.96 -7.47 -13.00
CA PRO A 146 4.94 -6.41 -13.15
C PRO A 146 4.20 -5.12 -13.47
N ALA A 147 4.54 -4.04 -12.76
CA ALA A 147 4.04 -2.71 -13.09
C ALA A 147 4.17 -2.50 -14.60
N PRO A 148 3.17 -1.93 -15.29
CA PRO A 148 3.28 -1.72 -16.72
C PRO A 148 4.52 -0.85 -16.95
N THR A 149 5.57 -1.48 -17.48
CA THR A 149 6.69 -0.78 -18.07
C THR A 149 6.08 0.16 -19.09
N ALA A 150 6.45 1.43 -19.03
CA ALA A 150 6.05 2.43 -20.01
C ALA A 150 6.59 1.98 -21.38
N ALA A 151 5.82 1.13 -22.07
CA ALA A 151 6.06 0.73 -23.43
C ALA A 151 5.63 1.90 -24.31
N ALA A 152 6.63 2.45 -24.99
CA ALA A 152 6.56 3.20 -26.23
C ALA A 152 5.15 3.43 -26.79
N ALA A 153 4.75 4.69 -26.81
CA ALA A 153 3.64 5.18 -27.59
C ALA A 153 3.79 4.74 -29.06
N PRO A 154 2.80 4.05 -29.67
CA PRO A 154 2.74 3.96 -31.11
C PRO A 154 2.29 5.32 -31.66
N ALA A 155 3.12 5.89 -32.53
CA ALA A 155 2.77 7.01 -33.36
C ALA A 155 1.57 6.68 -34.26
N GLY A 156 0.66 7.64 -34.41
CA GLY A 156 -0.18 7.78 -35.60
C GLY A 156 -1.62 7.30 -35.47
N ARG A 157 -2.53 8.24 -35.18
CA ARG A 157 -3.86 8.26 -35.81
C ARG A 157 -4.31 9.71 -36.00
N PRO A 158 -4.71 10.13 -37.22
CA PRO A 158 -5.09 11.52 -37.50
C PRO A 158 -6.40 11.92 -36.79
N PRO A 159 -6.61 13.22 -36.50
CA PRO A 159 -7.82 13.69 -35.83
C PRO A 159 -9.05 13.52 -36.73
N ALA A 160 -10.08 12.88 -36.19
CA ALA A 160 -11.41 12.87 -36.77
C ALA A 160 -12.03 14.28 -36.67
N ARG A 161 -12.52 14.77 -37.81
CA ARG A 161 -13.24 16.04 -37.95
C ARG A 161 -14.54 16.04 -37.13
N GLY A 162 -14.71 17.11 -36.36
CA GLY A 162 -15.93 17.90 -36.17
C GLY A 162 -17.27 17.19 -35.93
N ARG A 163 -17.85 17.45 -34.76
CA ARG A 163 -19.26 17.88 -34.63
C ARG A 163 -19.36 18.91 -33.52
N ALA A 164 -19.93 20.06 -33.86
CA ALA A 164 -20.19 21.16 -32.95
C ALA A 164 -21.15 20.73 -31.82
N ALA A 165 -20.86 21.20 -30.62
CA ALA A 165 -21.78 21.09 -29.48
C ALA A 165 -22.98 22.04 -29.70
N PRO A 166 -24.22 21.61 -29.43
CA PRO A 166 -25.36 22.53 -29.39
C PRO A 166 -25.25 23.45 -28.17
N LYS A 167 -25.50 24.74 -28.42
CA LYS A 167 -25.64 25.83 -27.44
C LYS A 167 -26.74 25.49 -26.42
N PRO A 168 -26.53 25.67 -25.10
CA PRO A 168 -27.59 25.56 -24.12
C PRO A 168 -28.60 26.70 -24.28
N PRO A 169 -29.92 26.46 -24.14
CA PRO A 169 -30.91 27.53 -24.10
C PRO A 169 -30.71 28.38 -22.84
N ALA A 170 -30.81 29.70 -23.02
CA ALA A 170 -30.96 30.64 -21.92
C ALA A 170 -32.31 30.34 -21.25
N GLY A 171 -32.25 29.99 -19.96
CA GLY A 171 -33.42 29.85 -19.10
C GLY A 171 -33.46 31.04 -18.17
N ASP A 172 -34.60 31.73 -18.21
CA ASP A 172 -34.98 32.92 -17.45
C ASP A 172 -34.67 32.85 -15.96
N GLU A 173 -34.05 33.91 -15.45
CA GLU A 173 -33.94 34.20 -14.02
C GLU A 173 -35.34 34.58 -13.48
N PRO A 174 -35.83 33.93 -12.41
CA PRO A 174 -37.06 34.35 -11.77
C PRO A 174 -36.88 35.71 -11.08
N GLU A 175 -37.81 36.59 -11.42
CA GLU A 175 -38.14 37.89 -10.84
C GLU A 175 -38.08 37.85 -9.30
N MET A 176 -37.20 38.65 -8.70
CA MET A 176 -37.21 38.92 -7.26
C MET A 176 -38.40 39.83 -6.95
N GLU A 177 -39.53 39.24 -6.57
CA GLU A 177 -40.61 39.95 -5.89
C GLU A 177 -40.10 40.47 -4.54
N ALA A 178 -40.09 41.78 -4.41
CA ALA A 178 -39.89 42.50 -3.17
C ALA A 178 -41.14 42.34 -2.29
N GLU A 179 -40.97 41.88 -1.06
CA GLU A 179 -41.97 42.04 -0.01
C GLU A 179 -41.43 42.92 1.13
N PRO A 180 -42.22 43.88 1.64
CA PRO A 180 -41.85 44.77 2.74
C PRO A 180 -42.31 44.20 4.10
N GLN A 181 -41.47 44.31 5.12
CA GLN A 181 -41.90 44.23 6.53
C GLN A 181 -41.49 45.55 7.18
N LYS A 182 -42.39 46.53 7.35
CA LYS A 182 -43.48 46.68 8.33
C LYS A 182 -43.04 46.58 9.81
N GLU A 183 -43.05 47.78 10.41
CA GLU A 183 -43.25 48.19 11.82
C GLU A 183 -42.17 47.86 12.86
#